data_AF-A0A3N0DI57-F1
#
_entry.id   AF-A0A3N0DI57-F1
#
_cell.length_a   1.000
_cell.length_b   1.000
_cell.length_c   1.000
_cell.angle_alpha   90.00
_cell.angle_beta   90.00
_cell.angle_gamma   90.00
#
_symmetry.space_group_name_H-M   'P 1'
#
loop_
_entity.id
_entity.type
_entity.pdbx_description
1 polymer ?
#
loop_
_entity_poly.entity_id
_entity_poly.type
_entity_poly.pdbx_seq_one_letter_code
_entity_poly.pdbx_strand_id
1 'polypeptide(L)'
;MITNAVEQVRLAHEGFLASDARRQAAVLEARRVGASWTAIADVIGTTKQGARQRYVGAEEIGKMAAMLDDRLKVYAQGQGHLLTYAEALELAISRGVLSEHQGKSVRAVYEAHAEASRGNLVPSKNADLLATDCISISAKLFSAAPSV
;
A
#
# COMPACT_ATOMS: atom_id res chain seq x y z
N MET A 1 -26.74 33.91 5.21
CA MET A 1 -26.86 32.82 6.21
C MET A 1 -26.61 31.41 5.65
N ILE A 2 -26.59 31.18 4.34
CA ILE A 2 -26.33 29.84 3.74
C ILE A 2 -24.85 29.39 3.91
N THR A 3 -23.92 30.34 3.99
CA THR A 3 -22.47 30.09 4.07
C THR A 3 -22.03 29.33 5.33
N ASN A 4 -22.76 29.47 6.45
CA ASN A 4 -22.40 28.82 7.72
C ASN A 4 -22.79 27.33 7.74
N ALA A 5 -23.92 26.96 7.12
CA ALA A 5 -24.37 25.56 7.07
C ALA A 5 -23.49 24.69 6.15
N VAL A 6 -23.11 25.22 4.97
CA VAL A 6 -22.20 24.52 4.04
C VAL A 6 -20.83 24.31 4.67
N GLU A 7 -20.33 25.32 5.40
CA GLU A 7 -19.05 25.23 6.10
C GLU A 7 -19.07 24.20 7.23
N GLN A 8 -20.17 24.10 7.99
CA GLN A 8 -20.36 23.05 9.00
C GLN A 8 -20.35 21.65 8.38
N VAL A 9 -21.00 21.48 7.22
CA VAL A 9 -20.98 20.20 6.49
C VAL A 9 -19.56 19.88 6.01
N ARG A 10 -18.80 20.86 5.51
CA ARG A 10 -17.40 20.68 5.09
C ARG A 10 -16.53 20.21 6.25
N LEU A 11 -16.61 20.89 7.40
CA LEU A 11 -15.85 20.53 8.61
C LEU A 11 -16.24 19.14 9.14
N ALA A 12 -17.53 18.81 9.14
CA ALA A 12 -18.00 17.48 9.53
C ALA A 12 -17.49 16.39 8.57
N HIS A 13 -17.44 16.68 7.27
CA HIS A 13 -16.90 15.76 6.26
C HIS A 13 -15.40 15.54 6.44
N GLU A 14 -14.61 16.58 6.69
CA GLU A 14 -13.19 16.47 7.00
C GLU A 14 -12.94 15.65 8.28
N GLY A 15 -13.74 15.88 9.31
CA GLY A 15 -13.71 15.09 10.54
C GLY A 15 -14.02 13.60 10.30
N PHE A 16 -15.00 13.32 9.44
CA PHE A 16 -15.33 11.96 9.02
C PHE A 16 -14.18 11.29 8.28
N LEU A 17 -13.57 11.96 7.29
CA LEU A 17 -12.43 11.41 6.52
C LEU A 17 -11.23 11.09 7.45
N ALA A 18 -10.89 12.01 8.36
CA ALA A 18 -9.81 11.78 9.32
C ALA A 18 -10.12 10.61 10.26
N SER A 19 -11.37 10.46 10.69
CA SER A 19 -11.79 9.32 11.50
C SER A 19 -11.75 8.00 10.72
N ASP A 20 -12.12 8.02 9.44
CA ASP A 20 -12.11 6.83 8.59
C ASP A 20 -10.67 6.35 8.33
N ALA A 21 -9.75 7.28 8.05
CA ALA A 21 -8.33 6.99 7.91
C ALA A 21 -7.74 6.36 9.17
N ARG A 22 -8.04 6.90 10.37
CA ARG A 22 -7.61 6.31 11.64
C ARG A 22 -8.17 4.90 11.84
N ARG A 23 -9.44 4.68 11.48
CA ARG A 23 -10.05 3.35 11.57
C ARG A 23 -9.40 2.35 10.62
N GLN A 24 -9.13 2.76 9.37
CA GLN A 24 -8.43 1.93 8.41
C GLN A 24 -7.03 1.55 8.92
N ALA A 25 -6.26 2.51 9.42
CA ALA A 25 -4.95 2.26 10.00
C ALA A 25 -5.02 1.26 11.18
N ALA A 26 -5.98 1.42 12.10
CA ALA A 26 -6.17 0.50 13.22
C ALA A 26 -6.55 -0.91 12.76
N VAL A 27 -7.41 -1.04 11.74
CA VAL A 27 -7.78 -2.34 11.16
C VAL A 27 -6.57 -3.02 10.52
N LEU A 28 -5.79 -2.29 9.73
CA LEU A 28 -4.60 -2.84 9.06
C LEU A 28 -3.53 -3.25 10.08
N GLU A 29 -3.35 -2.47 11.15
CA GLU A 29 -2.45 -2.83 12.25
C GLU A 29 -2.91 -4.09 12.98
N ALA A 30 -4.22 -4.19 13.30
CA ALA A 30 -4.80 -5.39 13.87
C ALA A 30 -4.59 -6.62 12.98
N ARG A 31 -4.75 -6.46 11.65
CA ARG A 31 -4.46 -7.53 10.68
C ARG A 31 -2.99 -7.93 10.68
N ARG A 32 -2.08 -6.95 10.75
CA ARG A 32 -0.63 -7.17 10.80
C ARG A 32 -0.20 -7.99 12.02
N VAL A 33 -0.83 -7.79 13.18
CA VAL A 33 -0.55 -8.56 14.41
C VAL A 33 -1.34 -9.87 14.51
N GLY A 34 -2.09 -10.24 13.47
CA GLY A 34 -2.75 -11.55 13.37
C GLY A 34 -4.22 -11.60 13.75
N ALA A 35 -4.89 -10.47 13.98
CA ALA A 35 -6.33 -10.47 14.27
C ALA A 35 -7.13 -11.00 13.08
N SER A 36 -8.13 -11.85 13.36
CA SER A 36 -9.00 -12.41 12.31
C SER A 36 -10.00 -11.37 11.79
N TRP A 37 -10.45 -11.53 10.55
CA TRP A 37 -11.51 -10.69 9.99
C TRP A 37 -12.83 -10.76 10.76
N THR A 38 -13.10 -11.90 11.43
CA THR A 38 -14.29 -12.04 12.28
C THR A 38 -14.16 -11.14 13.50
N ALA A 39 -13.04 -11.23 14.23
CA ALA A 39 -12.81 -10.40 15.42
C ALA A 39 -12.83 -8.89 15.08
N ILE A 40 -12.27 -8.50 13.94
CA ILE A 40 -12.32 -7.11 13.47
C ILE A 40 -13.76 -6.69 13.15
N ALA A 41 -14.52 -7.55 12.46
CA ALA A 41 -15.90 -7.25 12.08
C ALA A 41 -16.80 -7.07 13.31
N ASP A 42 -16.60 -7.90 14.35
CA ASP A 42 -17.32 -7.81 15.63
C ASP A 42 -17.05 -6.47 16.31
N VAL A 43 -15.79 -6.02 16.36
CA VAL A 43 -15.39 -4.74 16.98
C VAL A 43 -15.95 -3.52 16.24
N ILE A 44 -15.93 -3.53 14.90
CA ILE A 44 -16.37 -2.38 14.10
C ILE A 44 -17.87 -2.42 13.74
N GLY A 45 -18.61 -3.43 14.23
CA GLY A 45 -20.04 -3.56 14.03
C GLY A 45 -20.44 -3.85 12.58
N THR A 46 -19.78 -4.79 11.92
CA THR A 46 -20.10 -5.19 10.54
C THR A 46 -20.01 -6.70 10.33
N THR A 47 -20.25 -7.17 9.11
CA THR A 47 -20.06 -8.58 8.74
C THR A 47 -18.61 -8.84 8.32
N LYS A 48 -18.13 -10.08 8.48
CA LYS A 48 -16.83 -10.51 7.95
C LYS A 48 -16.64 -10.15 6.47
N GLN A 49 -17.68 -10.32 5.65
CA GLN A 49 -17.64 -10.00 4.22
C GLN A 49 -17.53 -8.48 4.00
N GLY A 50 -18.28 -7.67 4.75
CA GLY A 50 -18.21 -6.21 4.67
C GLY A 50 -16.84 -5.66 5.06
N ALA A 51 -16.25 -6.18 6.15
CA ALA A 51 -14.88 -5.82 6.54
C ALA A 51 -13.87 -6.18 5.45
N ARG A 52 -13.96 -7.39 4.87
CA ARG A 52 -13.04 -7.83 3.81
C ARG A 52 -13.16 -6.97 2.54
N GLN A 53 -14.37 -6.71 2.08
CA GLN A 53 -14.61 -5.88 0.89
C GLN A 53 -14.03 -4.47 1.05
N ARG A 54 -14.02 -3.94 2.28
CA ARG A 54 -13.51 -2.60 2.55
C ARG A 54 -11.98 -2.55 2.68
N TYR A 55 -11.37 -3.53 3.36
CA TYR A 55 -9.99 -3.38 3.83
C TYR A 55 -8.97 -4.33 3.18
N VAL A 56 -9.41 -5.41 2.52
CA VAL A 56 -8.46 -6.37 1.90
C VAL A 56 -7.59 -5.72 0.84
N GLY A 57 -8.16 -4.87 -0.03
CA GLY A 57 -7.35 -4.21 -1.07
C GLY A 57 -6.23 -3.34 -0.49
N ALA A 58 -6.51 -2.62 0.60
CA ALA A 58 -5.50 -1.83 1.32
C ALA A 58 -4.47 -2.73 2.03
N GLU A 59 -4.89 -3.85 2.62
CA GLU A 59 -3.98 -4.84 3.23
C GLU A 59 -3.01 -5.40 2.19
N GLU A 60 -3.52 -5.84 1.03
CA GLU A 60 -2.69 -6.44 -0.02
C GLU A 60 -1.72 -5.42 -0.64
N ILE A 61 -2.16 -4.19 -0.90
CA ILE A 61 -1.26 -3.12 -1.36
C ILE A 61 -0.19 -2.78 -0.34
N GLY A 62 -0.52 -2.74 0.96
CA GLY A 62 0.48 -2.55 2.01
C GLY A 62 1.55 -3.64 2.04
N LYS A 63 1.15 -4.91 1.87
CA LYS A 63 2.10 -6.04 1.77
C LYS A 63 2.99 -5.93 0.54
N MET A 64 2.40 -5.57 -0.62
CA MET A 64 3.15 -5.37 -1.85
C MET A 64 4.17 -4.23 -1.72
N ALA A 65 3.78 -3.09 -1.15
CA ALA A 65 4.67 -1.96 -0.93
C ALA A 65 5.83 -2.32 0.01
N ALA A 66 5.55 -2.99 1.12
CA ALA A 66 6.59 -3.46 2.05
C ALA A 66 7.57 -4.44 1.39
N MET A 67 7.05 -5.41 0.63
CA MET A 67 7.89 -6.36 -0.10
C MET A 67 8.78 -5.66 -1.12
N LEU A 68 8.23 -4.74 -1.92
CA LEU A 68 9.02 -4.01 -2.92
C LEU A 68 10.08 -3.13 -2.27
N ASP A 69 9.75 -2.48 -1.15
CA ASP A 69 10.68 -1.66 -0.38
C ASP A 69 11.88 -2.49 0.13
N ASP A 70 11.61 -3.64 0.74
CA ASP A 70 12.64 -4.56 1.19
C ASP A 70 13.51 -5.06 0.03
N ARG A 71 12.90 -5.41 -1.11
CA ARG A 71 13.62 -5.88 -2.30
C ARG A 71 14.51 -4.80 -2.92
N LEU A 72 14.01 -3.58 -3.02
CA LEU A 72 14.78 -2.44 -3.54
C LEU A 72 15.94 -2.10 -2.62
N LYS A 73 15.74 -2.12 -1.29
CA LYS A 73 16.79 -1.91 -0.30
C LYS A 73 17.87 -2.97 -0.38
N VAL A 74 17.50 -4.25 -0.41
CA VAL A 74 18.45 -5.35 -0.54
C VAL A 74 19.24 -5.25 -1.85
N TYR A 75 18.57 -4.94 -2.97
CA TYR A 75 19.23 -4.72 -4.24
C TYR A 75 20.24 -3.57 -4.16
N ALA A 76 19.83 -2.40 -3.67
CA ALA A 76 20.71 -1.23 -3.55
C ALA A 76 21.90 -1.49 -2.62
N GLN A 77 21.68 -2.16 -1.49
CA GLN A 77 22.73 -2.57 -0.55
C GLN A 77 23.72 -3.53 -1.18
N GLY A 78 23.24 -4.50 -1.96
CA GLY A 78 24.11 -5.40 -2.73
C GLY A 78 24.99 -4.64 -3.74
N GLN A 79 24.51 -3.51 -4.26
CA GLN A 79 25.30 -2.61 -5.11
C GLN A 79 26.21 -1.66 -4.32
N GLY A 80 26.29 -1.79 -3.00
CA GLY A 80 27.11 -0.93 -2.14
C GLY A 80 26.49 0.44 -1.85
N HIS A 81 25.18 0.62 -2.07
CA HIS A 81 24.48 1.87 -1.85
C HIS A 81 23.44 1.78 -0.73
N LEU A 82 23.27 2.89 0.01
CA LEU A 82 22.16 3.10 0.93
C LEU A 82 21.25 4.16 0.32
N LEU A 83 20.23 3.70 -0.41
CA LEU A 83 19.33 4.55 -1.19
C LEU A 83 17.92 4.56 -0.61
N THR A 84 17.20 5.65 -0.85
CA THR A 84 15.75 5.68 -0.71
C THR A 84 15.09 4.74 -1.73
N TYR A 85 13.81 4.40 -1.52
CA TYR A 85 13.09 3.53 -2.47
C TYR A 85 13.09 4.10 -3.90
N ALA A 86 12.95 5.43 -4.04
CA ALA A 86 12.89 6.09 -5.33
C ALA A 86 14.24 6.00 -6.05
N GLU A 87 15.33 6.29 -5.35
CA GLU A 87 16.69 6.18 -5.89
C GLU A 87 17.05 4.72 -6.22
N ALA A 88 16.68 3.77 -5.37
CA ALA A 88 16.89 2.35 -5.62
C ALA A 88 16.10 1.86 -6.85
N LEU A 89 14.88 2.37 -7.05
CA LEU A 89 14.07 2.09 -8.24
C LEU A 89 14.73 2.62 -9.51
N GLU A 90 15.16 3.88 -9.51
CA GLU A 90 15.86 4.48 -10.66
C GLU A 90 17.16 3.73 -10.96
N LEU A 91 17.92 3.34 -9.94
CA LEU A 91 19.11 2.51 -10.12
C LEU A 91 18.77 1.16 -10.76
N ALA A 92 17.73 0.48 -10.30
CA ALA A 92 17.32 -0.81 -10.88
C ALA A 92 16.88 -0.68 -12.35
N ILE A 93 16.24 0.44 -12.72
CA ILE A 93 15.88 0.75 -14.11
C ILE A 93 17.12 1.06 -14.93
N SER A 94 18.01 1.94 -14.44
CA SER A 94 19.21 2.36 -15.16
C SER A 94 20.21 1.22 -15.38
N ARG A 95 20.18 0.20 -14.52
CA ARG A 95 20.98 -1.03 -14.63
C ARG A 95 20.30 -2.12 -15.49
N GLY A 96 19.11 -1.85 -16.02
CA GLY A 96 18.37 -2.79 -16.86
C GLY A 96 17.77 -3.98 -16.11
N VAL A 97 17.75 -3.96 -14.77
CA VAL A 97 17.13 -5.01 -13.95
C VAL A 97 15.61 -4.95 -14.08
N LEU A 98 15.05 -3.73 -14.05
CA LEU A 98 13.64 -3.46 -14.25
C LEU A 98 13.42 -2.70 -15.57
N SER A 99 12.34 -3.02 -16.27
CA SER A 99 11.90 -2.21 -17.41
C SER A 99 11.16 -0.95 -16.95
N GLU A 100 11.03 0.04 -17.84
CA GLU A 100 10.20 1.23 -17.63
C GLU A 100 8.76 0.88 -17.21
N HIS A 101 8.19 -0.15 -17.83
CA HIS A 101 6.85 -0.64 -17.48
C HIS A 101 6.81 -1.16 -16.03
N GLN A 102 7.79 -1.96 -15.64
CA GLN A 102 7.90 -2.46 -14.27
C GLN A 102 8.12 -1.33 -13.26
N GLY A 103 8.91 -0.32 -13.62
CA GLY A 103 9.08 0.90 -12.82
C GLY A 103 7.75 1.62 -12.58
N LYS A 104 6.90 1.73 -13.60
CA LYS A 104 5.53 2.28 -13.45
C LYS A 104 4.67 1.43 -12.51
N SER A 105 4.73 0.11 -12.60
CA SER A 105 3.96 -0.78 -11.70
C SER A 105 4.42 -0.64 -10.24
N VAL A 106 5.73 -0.49 -9.98
CA VAL A 106 6.23 -0.16 -8.62
C VAL A 106 5.63 1.15 -8.14
N ARG A 107 5.73 2.24 -8.92
CA ARG A 107 5.18 3.55 -8.54
C ARG A 107 3.67 3.48 -8.27
N ALA A 108 2.91 2.75 -9.09
CA ALA A 108 1.48 2.54 -8.89
C ALA A 108 1.14 1.84 -7.57
N VAL A 109 1.96 0.87 -7.12
CA VAL A 109 1.79 0.25 -5.80
C VAL A 109 2.02 1.26 -4.68
N TYR A 110 3.09 2.06 -4.75
CA TYR A 110 3.37 3.09 -3.74
C TYR A 110 2.30 4.19 -3.71
N GLU A 111 1.79 4.61 -4.87
CA GLU A 111 0.68 5.56 -4.97
C GLU A 111 -0.59 4.98 -4.33
N ALA A 112 -0.97 3.75 -4.68
CA ALA A 112 -2.11 3.07 -4.07
C ALA A 112 -1.94 2.89 -2.55
N HIS A 113 -0.71 2.66 -2.08
CA HIS A 113 -0.41 2.56 -0.66
C HIS A 113 -0.55 3.91 0.07
N ALA A 114 -0.13 5.00 -0.57
CA ALA A 114 -0.30 6.35 -0.06
C ALA A 114 -1.79 6.77 -0.02
N GLU A 115 -2.57 6.36 -1.01
CA GLU A 115 -4.03 6.53 -0.99
C GLU A 115 -4.68 5.73 0.14
N ALA A 116 -4.31 4.45 0.30
CA ALA A 116 -4.79 3.61 1.40
C ALA A 116 -4.44 4.20 2.78
N SER A 117 -3.25 4.77 2.94
CA SER A 117 -2.81 5.39 4.19
C SER A 117 -3.61 6.66 4.53
N ARG A 118 -4.20 7.31 3.52
CA ARG A 118 -5.14 8.43 3.69
C ARG A 118 -6.59 7.99 3.95
N GLY A 119 -6.84 6.69 4.06
CA GLY A 119 -8.18 6.14 4.28
C GLY A 119 -9.00 5.97 2.99
N ASN A 120 -8.39 6.18 1.82
CA ASN A 120 -9.10 5.96 0.56
C ASN A 120 -9.29 4.46 0.30
N LEU A 121 -10.45 4.12 -0.26
CA LEU A 121 -10.79 2.75 -0.61
C LEU A 121 -9.89 2.29 -1.74
N VAL A 122 -9.22 1.15 -1.53
CA VAL A 122 -8.51 0.43 -2.59
C VAL A 122 -9.36 -0.78 -2.99
N PRO A 123 -9.96 -0.79 -4.20
CA PRO A 123 -10.70 -1.96 -4.67
C PRO A 123 -9.80 -3.18 -4.77
N SER A 124 -10.28 -4.35 -4.34
CA SER A 124 -9.50 -5.60 -4.42
C SER A 124 -9.02 -5.90 -5.83
N LYS A 125 -9.86 -5.63 -6.85
CA LYS A 125 -9.50 -5.81 -8.26
C LYS A 125 -8.26 -5.01 -8.67
N ASN A 126 -8.08 -3.80 -8.11
CA ASN A 126 -6.90 -2.99 -8.41
C ASN A 126 -5.64 -3.58 -7.74
N ALA A 127 -5.78 -4.11 -6.52
CA ALA A 127 -4.69 -4.83 -5.86
C ALA A 127 -4.32 -6.11 -6.64
N ASP A 128 -5.31 -6.87 -7.12
CA ASP A 128 -5.09 -8.09 -7.90
C ASP A 128 -4.32 -7.82 -9.21
N LEU A 129 -4.64 -6.72 -9.91
CA LEU A 129 -3.93 -6.32 -11.13
C LEU A 129 -2.46 -6.01 -10.89
N LEU A 130 -2.13 -5.42 -9.74
CA LEU A 130 -0.75 -5.07 -9.37
C LEU A 130 0.02 -6.25 -8.79
N ALA A 131 -0.66 -7.26 -8.25
CA ALA A 131 -0.03 -8.40 -7.59
C ALA A 131 0.87 -9.22 -8.53
N THR A 132 0.43 -9.46 -9.77
CA THR A 132 1.22 -10.22 -10.76
C THR A 132 2.54 -9.52 -11.09
N ASP A 133 2.49 -8.21 -11.35
CA ASP A 133 3.70 -7.41 -11.61
C ASP A 133 4.61 -7.39 -10.38
N CYS A 134 4.02 -7.20 -9.19
CA CYS A 134 4.76 -7.15 -7.93
C CYS A 134 5.56 -8.43 -7.67
N ILE A 135 4.98 -9.61 -7.91
CA ILE A 135 5.68 -10.90 -7.78
C ILE A 135 6.83 -10.99 -8.79
N SER A 136 6.60 -10.64 -10.05
CA SER A 136 7.63 -10.68 -11.11
C SER A 136 8.79 -9.73 -10.79
N ILE A 137 8.49 -8.51 -10.34
CA ILE A 137 9.48 -7.48 -9.98
C ILE A 137 10.30 -7.93 -8.77
N SER A 138 9.64 -8.45 -7.73
CA SER A 138 10.29 -8.97 -6.52
C SER A 138 11.31 -10.07 -6.86
N ALA A 139 10.94 -11.00 -7.75
CA ALA A 139 11.83 -12.06 -8.20
C ALA A 139 13.05 -11.51 -8.96
N LYS A 140 12.85 -10.56 -9.89
CA LYS A 140 13.96 -9.94 -10.63
C LYS A 140 14.94 -9.19 -9.73
N LEU A 141 14.43 -8.38 -8.80
CA LEU A 141 15.27 -7.65 -7.85
C LEU A 141 16.07 -8.60 -6.97
N PHE A 142 15.45 -9.69 -6.50
CA PHE A 142 16.14 -10.70 -5.70
C PHE A 142 17.24 -11.42 -6.49
N SER A 143 16.97 -11.86 -7.72
CA SER A 143 17.96 -12.53 -8.56
C SER A 143 19.11 -11.63 -9.00
N ALA A 144 18.88 -10.32 -9.10
CA ALA A 144 19.89 -9.34 -9.48
C ALA A 144 20.68 -8.79 -8.27
N ALA A 145 20.23 -9.05 -7.04
CA ALA A 145 20.98 -8.69 -5.85
C ALA A 145 22.19 -9.62 -5.74
N PRO A 146 23.43 -9.09 -5.68
CA PRO A 146 24.60 -9.93 -5.48
C PRO A 146 24.50 -10.68 -4.15
N SER A 147 24.89 -11.95 -4.16
CA SER A 147 24.99 -12.76 -2.95
C SER A 147 25.98 -12.11 -2.01
N VAL A 148 25.50 -11.66 -0.85
CA VAL A 148 26.34 -11.23 0.28
C VAL A 148 27.07 -12.45 0.85
#